data_AF-A0AAV3Z1C9-F1
#
_entry.id   AF-A0AAV3Z1C9-F1
#
_cell.length_a   1.000
_cell.length_b   1.000
_cell.length_c   1.000
_cell.angle_alpha   90.00
_cell.angle_beta   90.00
_cell.angle_gamma   90.00
#
_symmetry.space_group_name_H-M   'P 1'
#
loop_
_entity.id
_entity.type
_entity.pdbx_description
1 polymer ?
#
loop_
_entity_poly.entity_id
_entity_poly.type
_entity_poly.pdbx_seq_one_letter_code
_entity_poly.pdbx_strand_id
1 'polypeptide(L)'
;MTIYHDELLHLGQQNGLALYATWCMFVASFNVVVAMMYNDLYKVDEDTATEVAISIIGMFMIGFFVLDITCLDKYTRHTATPYILFIIVMSACFFRQDDWVSDDVNFILLAMLLTLSFLLCMAKSACVLCRVIRPATFGTMDVTNGTFQYTNPEDEARYLMK
;
A
#
# COMPACT_ATOMS: atom_id res chain seq x y z
N MET A 1 0.28 -25.41 19.50
CA MET A 1 0.01 -25.54 18.05
C MET A 1 -1.24 -24.77 17.62
N THR A 2 -2.26 -24.64 18.47
CA THR A 2 -3.47 -23.84 18.23
C THR A 2 -3.24 -22.32 18.17
N ILE A 3 -2.36 -21.77 19.00
CA ILE A 3 -2.11 -20.31 19.06
C ILE A 3 -1.52 -19.75 17.75
N TYR A 4 -0.59 -20.47 17.13
CA TYR A 4 -0.03 -20.08 15.83
C TYR A 4 -1.07 -20.11 14.70
N HIS A 5 -2.12 -20.92 14.84
CA HIS A 5 -3.14 -21.05 13.82
C HIS A 5 -4.08 -19.84 13.81
N ASP A 6 -4.41 -19.29 14.98
CA ASP A 6 -5.26 -18.10 15.11
C ASP A 6 -4.54 -16.83 14.62
N GLU A 7 -3.26 -16.66 14.95
CA GLU A 7 -2.48 -15.49 14.48
C GLU A 7 -2.32 -15.45 12.96
N LEU A 8 -2.05 -16.60 12.33
CA LEU A 8 -1.95 -16.69 10.87
C LEU A 8 -3.29 -16.39 10.18
N LEU A 9 -4.40 -16.81 10.78
CA LEU A 9 -5.74 -16.52 10.26
C LEU A 9 -6.06 -15.02 10.34
N HIS A 10 -5.75 -14.37 11.45
CA HIS A 10 -5.96 -12.93 11.61
C HIS A 10 -5.11 -12.09 10.64
N LEU A 11 -3.84 -12.46 10.44
CA LEU A 11 -2.94 -11.79 9.49
C LEU A 11 -3.41 -11.98 8.04
N GLY A 12 -3.85 -13.20 7.67
CA GLY A 12 -4.40 -13.47 6.35
C GLY A 12 -5.67 -12.67 6.07
N GLN A 13 -6.57 -12.57 7.06
CA GLN A 13 -7.82 -11.84 6.91
C GLN A 13 -7.61 -10.33 6.71
N GLN A 14 -6.67 -9.73 7.42
CA GLN A 14 -6.37 -8.29 7.28
C GLN A 14 -5.72 -7.97 5.92
N ASN A 15 -4.79 -8.81 5.46
CA ASN A 15 -4.15 -8.65 4.15
C ASN A 15 -5.13 -8.88 2.99
N GLY A 16 -6.02 -9.87 3.14
CA GLY A 16 -7.09 -10.14 2.17
C GLY A 16 -8.11 -8.99 2.12
N LEU A 17 -8.49 -8.42 3.27
CA LEU A 17 -9.41 -7.30 3.32
C LEU A 17 -8.82 -6.04 2.68
N ALA A 18 -7.54 -5.74 2.94
CA ALA A 18 -6.85 -4.61 2.32
C ALA A 18 -6.74 -4.78 0.79
N LEU A 19 -6.42 -6.00 0.33
CA LEU A 19 -6.41 -6.34 -1.09
C LEU A 19 -7.79 -6.14 -1.73
N TYR A 20 -8.84 -6.67 -1.08
CA TYR A 20 -10.21 -6.55 -1.57
C TYR A 20 -10.69 -5.09 -1.64
N ALA A 21 -10.41 -4.30 -0.59
CA ALA A 21 -10.72 -2.88 -0.57
C ALA A 21 -10.04 -2.14 -1.73
N THR A 22 -8.75 -2.43 -1.98
CA THR A 22 -7.99 -1.83 -3.09
C THR A 22 -8.57 -2.22 -4.45
N TRP A 23 -8.94 -3.49 -4.63
CA TRP A 23 -9.59 -3.97 -5.85
C TRP A 23 -10.92 -3.27 -6.12
N CYS A 24 -11.77 -3.16 -5.09
CA CYS A 24 -13.04 -2.44 -5.18
C CYS A 24 -12.86 -0.97 -5.56
N MET A 25 -11.82 -0.31 -5.06
CA MET A 25 -11.51 1.08 -5.44
C MET A 25 -11.18 1.22 -6.92
N PHE A 26 -10.41 0.30 -7.50
CA PHE A 26 -10.13 0.31 -8.95
C PHE A 26 -11.39 0.10 -9.77
N VAL A 27 -12.17 -0.93 -9.42
CA VAL A 27 -13.43 -1.22 -10.12
C VAL A 27 -14.40 -0.04 -10.03
N ALA A 28 -14.51 0.60 -8.87
CA ALA A 28 -15.33 1.79 -8.69
C ALA A 28 -14.83 2.96 -9.57
N SER A 29 -13.52 3.21 -9.58
CA SER A 29 -12.92 4.29 -10.39
C SER A 29 -13.16 4.06 -11.89
N PHE A 30 -12.97 2.83 -12.38
CA PHE A 30 -13.25 2.51 -13.79
C PHE A 30 -14.74 2.60 -14.13
N ASN A 31 -15.63 2.16 -13.24
CA ASN A 31 -17.07 2.29 -13.46
C ASN A 31 -17.52 3.75 -13.51
N VAL A 32 -16.87 4.66 -12.76
CA VAL A 32 -17.13 6.10 -12.85
C VAL A 32 -16.74 6.65 -14.23
N VAL A 33 -15.60 6.23 -14.78
CA VAL A 33 -15.15 6.64 -16.13
C VAL A 33 -16.12 6.13 -17.20
N VAL A 34 -16.48 4.85 -17.14
CA VAL A 34 -17.47 4.26 -18.06
C VAL A 34 -18.79 5.01 -17.95
N ALA A 35 -19.25 5.34 -16.74
CA ALA A 35 -20.45 6.14 -16.55
C ALA A 35 -20.32 7.56 -17.12
N MET A 36 -19.14 8.18 -17.13
CA MET A 36 -18.93 9.49 -17.75
C MET A 36 -18.90 9.42 -19.28
N MET A 37 -18.30 8.38 -19.86
CA MET A 37 -18.21 8.22 -21.32
C MET A 37 -19.54 7.85 -21.97
N TYR A 38 -20.34 6.99 -21.33
CA TYR A 38 -21.56 6.43 -21.92
C TYR A 38 -22.85 7.15 -21.50
N ASN A 39 -22.76 8.25 -20.75
CA ASN A 39 -23.95 8.99 -20.36
C ASN A 39 -24.35 10.02 -21.43
N ASP A 40 -25.51 9.80 -22.05
CA ASP A 40 -26.02 10.64 -23.15
C ASP A 40 -26.26 12.12 -22.78
N LEU A 41 -26.38 12.44 -21.48
CA LEU A 41 -26.61 13.81 -21.00
C LEU A 41 -25.33 14.65 -20.95
N TYR A 42 -24.18 14.02 -20.71
CA TYR A 42 -22.89 14.67 -20.55
C TYR A 42 -21.87 13.81 -21.30
N LYS A 43 -21.83 13.91 -22.62
CA LYS A 43 -20.77 13.29 -23.44
C LYS A 43 -19.46 14.00 -23.15
N VAL A 44 -18.80 13.55 -22.08
CA VAL A 44 -17.45 13.98 -21.72
C VAL A 44 -16.47 13.32 -22.68
N ASP A 45 -15.50 14.09 -23.14
CA ASP A 45 -14.44 13.62 -24.02
C ASP A 45 -13.59 12.54 -23.32
N GLU A 46 -13.07 11.57 -24.09
CA GLU A 46 -12.38 10.41 -23.53
C GLU A 46 -11.13 10.81 -22.74
N ASP A 47 -10.44 11.86 -23.18
CA ASP A 47 -9.24 12.39 -22.53
C ASP A 47 -9.58 12.96 -21.16
N THR A 48 -10.67 13.74 -21.08
CA THR A 48 -11.12 14.34 -19.81
C THR A 48 -11.61 13.27 -18.84
N ALA A 49 -12.33 12.26 -19.33
CA ALA A 49 -12.81 11.16 -18.48
C ALA A 49 -11.64 10.34 -17.89
N THR A 50 -10.57 10.14 -18.67
CA THR A 50 -9.36 9.44 -18.26
C THR A 50 -8.57 10.24 -17.24
N GLU A 51 -8.42 11.55 -17.44
CA GLU A 51 -7.79 12.45 -16.46
C GLU A 51 -8.49 12.38 -15.09
N VAL A 52 -9.82 12.40 -15.09
CA VAL A 52 -10.61 12.25 -13.86
C VAL A 52 -10.33 10.91 -13.19
N ALA A 53 -10.26 9.82 -13.95
CA ALA A 53 -9.92 8.48 -13.43
C ALA A 53 -8.58 8.49 -12.68
N ILE A 54 -7.56 9.03 -13.35
CA ILE A 54 -6.19 9.07 -12.84
C ILE A 54 -6.14 9.92 -11.57
N SER A 55 -6.86 11.05 -11.54
CA SER A 55 -6.94 11.91 -10.35
C SER A 55 -7.59 11.21 -9.14
N ILE A 56 -8.67 10.46 -9.36
CA ILE A 56 -9.37 9.71 -8.32
C ILE A 56 -8.45 8.62 -7.75
N ILE A 57 -7.78 7.87 -8.63
CA ILE A 57 -6.86 6.81 -8.20
C ILE A 57 -5.65 7.39 -7.44
N GLY A 58 -5.12 8.53 -7.90
CA GLY A 58 -4.05 9.25 -7.20
C GLY A 58 -4.46 9.69 -5.79
N MET A 59 -5.69 10.21 -5.64
CA MET A 59 -6.24 10.58 -4.34
C MET A 59 -6.37 9.36 -3.42
N PHE A 60 -6.80 8.22 -3.94
CA PHE A 60 -6.88 6.98 -3.17
C PHE A 60 -5.51 6.45 -2.76
N MET A 61 -4.48 6.54 -3.61
CA MET A 61 -3.10 6.16 -3.23
C MET A 61 -2.61 6.97 -2.04
N ILE A 62 -2.81 8.29 -2.06
CA ILE A 62 -2.43 9.18 -0.95
C ILE A 62 -3.23 8.82 0.30
N GLY A 63 -4.54 8.62 0.15
CA GLY A 63 -5.41 8.19 1.26
C GLY A 63 -4.92 6.89 1.90
N PHE A 64 -4.55 5.90 1.10
CA PHE A 64 -4.00 4.63 1.57
C PHE A 64 -2.68 4.82 2.31
N PHE A 65 -1.79 5.68 1.81
CA PHE A 65 -0.53 5.99 2.47
C PHE A 65 -0.73 6.69 3.83
N VAL A 66 -1.67 7.63 3.92
CA VAL A 66 -2.02 8.30 5.17
C VAL A 66 -2.62 7.31 6.17
N LEU A 67 -3.52 6.43 5.72
CA LEU A 67 -4.10 5.36 6.54
C LEU A 67 -3.02 4.42 7.08
N ASP A 68 -2.04 4.07 6.24
CA ASP A 68 -0.90 3.23 6.59
C ASP A 68 0.01 3.89 7.66
N ILE A 69 0.21 5.21 7.58
CA ILE A 69 1.02 5.96 8.55
C ILE A 69 0.31 6.18 9.89
N THR A 70 -1.01 6.44 9.87
CA THR A 70 -1.74 6.96 11.05
C THR A 70 -2.46 5.88 11.84
N CYS A 71 -3.49 5.27 11.26
CA CYS A 71 -4.37 4.34 11.96
C CYS A 71 -3.83 2.91 11.98
N LEU A 72 -3.00 2.57 11.00
CA LEU A 72 -2.77 1.17 10.65
C LEU A 72 -1.31 0.72 10.85
N ASP A 73 -0.41 1.52 11.45
CA ASP A 73 1.00 1.12 11.70
C ASP A 73 1.10 -0.19 12.54
N LYS A 74 0.13 -0.47 13.41
CA LYS A 74 0.07 -1.71 14.21
C LYS A 74 -0.37 -2.95 13.42
N TYR A 75 -1.26 -2.80 12.44
CA TYR A 75 -1.88 -3.91 11.68
C TYR A 75 -1.32 -4.07 10.26
N THR A 76 -0.74 -3.02 9.70
CA THR A 76 -0.22 -2.95 8.31
C THR A 76 1.25 -3.33 8.23
N ARG A 77 1.81 -3.82 9.35
CA ARG A 77 3.22 -4.27 9.43
C ARG A 77 3.55 -5.32 8.36
N HIS A 78 2.54 -6.06 7.88
CA HIS A 78 2.68 -7.11 6.87
C HIS A 78 1.86 -6.89 5.58
N THR A 79 1.15 -5.77 5.46
CA THR A 79 0.25 -5.51 4.32
C THR A 79 1.01 -4.84 3.18
N ALA A 80 1.75 -5.64 2.44
CA ALA A 80 2.41 -5.22 1.19
C ALA A 80 1.50 -5.36 -0.04
N THR A 81 0.37 -6.06 0.09
CA THR A 81 -0.57 -6.38 -1.00
C THR A 81 -1.12 -5.18 -1.77
N PRO A 82 -1.53 -4.04 -1.16
CA PRO A 82 -2.08 -2.91 -1.91
C PRO A 82 -1.01 -2.24 -2.80
N TYR A 83 0.23 -2.13 -2.32
CA TYR A 83 1.33 -1.54 -3.08
C TYR A 83 1.70 -2.37 -4.32
N ILE A 84 1.69 -3.70 -4.20
CA ILE A 84 1.91 -4.61 -5.33
C ILE A 84 0.78 -4.43 -6.35
N LEU A 85 -0.48 -4.35 -5.89
CA LEU A 85 -1.61 -4.13 -6.78
C LEU A 85 -1.56 -2.79 -7.51
N PHE A 86 -1.16 -1.71 -6.84
CA PHE A 86 -0.97 -0.41 -7.49
C PHE A 86 0.01 -0.50 -8.67
N ILE A 87 1.15 -1.19 -8.49
CA ILE A 87 2.13 -1.39 -9.57
C ILE A 87 1.54 -2.23 -10.71
N ILE A 88 0.82 -3.31 -10.40
CA ILE A 88 0.23 -4.19 -11.43
C ILE A 88 -0.83 -3.43 -12.24
N VAL A 89 -1.74 -2.73 -11.57
CA VAL A 89 -2.83 -2.02 -12.26
C VAL A 89 -2.30 -0.85 -13.07
N MET A 90 -1.41 -0.03 -12.50
CA MET A 90 -0.82 1.09 -13.23
C MET A 90 0.02 0.61 -14.42
N SER A 91 0.78 -0.49 -14.27
CA SER A 91 1.53 -1.05 -15.40
C SER A 91 0.60 -1.60 -16.48
N ALA A 92 -0.48 -2.30 -16.11
CA ALA A 92 -1.48 -2.78 -17.06
C ALA A 92 -2.16 -1.62 -17.82
N CYS A 93 -2.49 -0.52 -17.14
CA CYS A 93 -3.04 0.68 -17.78
C CYS A 93 -2.03 1.33 -18.72
N PHE A 94 -0.77 1.46 -18.29
CA PHE A 94 0.31 2.05 -19.09
C PHE A 94 0.61 1.23 -20.36
N PHE A 95 0.65 -0.10 -20.27
CA PHE A 95 0.89 -0.98 -21.42
C PHE A 95 -0.27 -1.00 -22.42
N ARG A 96 -1.48 -0.65 -21.99
CA ARG A 96 -2.68 -0.65 -22.83
C ARG A 96 -2.86 0.67 -23.61
N GLN A 97 -2.07 1.70 -23.34
CA GLN A 97 -2.03 2.87 -24.22
C GLN A 97 -1.38 2.47 -25.55
N ASP A 98 -2.17 2.47 -26.63
CA ASP A 98 -1.73 2.11 -27.99
C ASP A 98 -0.78 3.18 -28.56
N ASP A 99 -0.99 4.45 -28.21
CA ASP A 99 -0.20 5.57 -28.66
C ASP A 99 0.84 5.95 -27.60
N TRP A 100 2.08 5.51 -27.82
CA TRP A 100 3.24 5.89 -27.00
C TRP A 100 3.70 7.31 -27.38
N VAL A 101 2.75 8.23 -27.47
CA VAL A 101 2.96 9.61 -27.87
C VAL A 101 3.24 10.40 -26.60
N SER A 102 4.50 10.81 -26.45
CA SER A 102 4.99 11.53 -25.26
C SER A 102 4.33 12.90 -25.04
N ASP A 103 3.57 13.40 -26.01
CA ASP A 103 2.89 14.70 -25.93
C ASP A 103 1.45 14.59 -25.36
N ASP A 104 0.98 13.38 -25.11
CA ASP A 104 -0.31 13.15 -24.47
C ASP A 104 -0.21 13.37 -22.95
N VAL A 105 -1.05 14.27 -22.44
CA VAL A 105 -1.18 14.57 -21.02
C VAL A 105 -1.55 13.34 -20.22
N ASN A 106 -2.38 12.44 -20.78
CA ASN A 106 -2.82 11.23 -20.10
C ASN A 106 -1.66 10.27 -19.89
N PHE A 107 -0.80 10.12 -20.90
CA PHE A 107 0.42 9.33 -20.80
C PHE A 107 1.36 9.83 -19.71
N ILE A 108 1.57 11.16 -19.64
CA ILE A 108 2.42 11.79 -18.62
C ILE A 108 1.84 11.56 -17.22
N LEU A 109 0.53 11.74 -17.04
CA LEU A 109 -0.15 11.53 -15.75
C LEU A 109 -0.08 10.07 -15.29
N LEU A 110 -0.25 9.11 -16.20
CA LEU A 110 -0.11 7.69 -15.92
C LEU A 110 1.33 7.33 -15.51
N ALA A 111 2.33 7.88 -16.21
CA ALA A 111 3.74 7.71 -15.84
C ALA A 111 4.05 8.30 -14.46
N MET A 112 3.48 9.47 -14.13
CA MET A 112 3.62 10.08 -12.80
C MET A 112 3.01 9.20 -11.70
N LEU A 113 1.80 8.66 -11.89
CA LEU A 113 1.21 7.73 -10.91
C LEU A 113 2.00 6.43 -10.77
N LEU A 114 2.55 5.91 -11.86
CA LEU A 114 3.38 4.71 -11.82
C LEU A 114 4.66 4.95 -11.02
N THR A 115 5.36 6.06 -11.27
CA THR A 115 6.55 6.43 -10.47
C THR A 115 6.20 6.65 -9.01
N LEU A 116 5.07 7.28 -8.70
CA LEU A 116 4.56 7.43 -7.33
C LEU A 116 4.31 6.07 -6.68
N SER A 117 3.75 5.11 -7.40
CA SER A 117 3.54 3.73 -6.92
C SER A 117 4.85 3.06 -6.52
N PHE A 118 5.88 3.20 -7.35
CA PHE A 118 7.22 2.68 -7.04
C PHE A 118 7.84 3.37 -5.83
N LEU A 119 7.72 4.69 -5.72
CA LEU A 119 8.23 5.45 -4.56
C LEU A 119 7.56 5.01 -3.26
N LEU A 120 6.23 4.82 -3.25
CA LEU A 120 5.50 4.34 -2.09
C LEU A 120 5.92 2.92 -1.69
N CYS A 121 6.10 2.02 -2.67
CA CYS A 121 6.60 0.67 -2.45
C CYS A 121 8.04 0.67 -1.89
N MET A 122 8.92 1.51 -2.45
CA MET A 122 10.29 1.70 -1.95
C MET A 122 10.30 2.27 -0.53
N ALA A 123 9.48 3.29 -0.24
CA ALA A 123 9.38 3.87 1.09
C ALA A 123 8.93 2.83 2.12
N LYS A 124 7.95 1.98 1.78
CA LYS A 124 7.47 0.92 2.68
C LYS A 124 8.53 -0.15 2.90
N SER A 125 9.15 -0.66 1.83
CA SER A 125 10.22 -1.66 1.92
C SER A 125 11.44 -1.14 2.69
N ALA A 126 11.84 0.12 2.47
CA ALA A 126 12.87 0.78 3.25
C ALA A 126 12.49 0.91 4.74
N CYS A 127 11.25 1.30 5.06
CA CYS A 127 10.78 1.33 6.46
C CYS A 127 10.84 -0.05 7.13
N VAL A 128 10.40 -1.10 6.43
CA VAL A 128 10.49 -2.48 6.93
C VAL A 128 11.95 -2.88 7.13
N LEU A 129 12.81 -2.61 6.15
CA LEU A 129 14.23 -2.95 6.20
C LEU A 129 14.97 -2.17 7.28
N CYS A 130 14.75 -0.86 7.41
CA CYS A 130 15.30 -0.03 8.49
C CYS A 130 14.86 -0.53 9.87
N ARG A 131 13.63 -1.04 10.00
CA ARG A 131 13.14 -1.63 11.26
C ARG A 131 13.77 -3.00 11.53
N VAL A 132 14.02 -3.83 10.51
CA VAL A 132 14.73 -5.12 10.64
C VAL A 132 16.21 -4.90 10.99
N ILE A 133 16.85 -3.90 10.37
CA ILE A 133 18.26 -3.56 10.57
C ILE A 133 18.50 -2.76 11.85
N ARG A 134 17.47 -2.17 12.46
CA ARG A 134 17.55 -1.67 13.84
C ARG A 134 17.34 -2.87 14.78
N PRO A 135 18.39 -3.61 15.22
CA PRO A 135 18.21 -4.50 16.36
C PRO A 135 17.67 -3.65 17.51
N ALA A 136 16.73 -4.21 18.26
CA ALA A 136 16.18 -3.60 19.46
C ALA A 136 17.34 -3.11 20.34
N THR A 137 17.65 -1.83 20.24
CA THR A 137 18.50 -1.15 21.22
C THR A 137 17.58 -0.81 22.38
N PHE A 138 16.95 -1.84 22.94
CA PHE A 138 16.26 -1.79 24.22
C PHE A 138 17.02 -2.68 25.18
N GLY A 139 18.33 -2.44 25.28
CA GLY A 139 19.09 -2.87 26.44
C GLY A 139 18.61 -2.03 27.62
N THR A 140 17.71 -2.56 28.43
CA THR A 140 17.51 -2.04 29.79
C THR A 140 18.83 -2.19 30.53
N MET A 141 19.46 -1.07 30.89
CA MET A 141 20.57 -1.07 31.82
C MET A 141 20.02 -1.54 33.17
N ASP A 142 20.34 -2.77 33.56
CA ASP A 142 20.13 -3.23 34.93
C ASP A 142 21.16 -2.51 35.81
N VAL A 143 20.72 -1.42 36.44
CA VAL A 143 21.53 -0.52 37.29
C VAL A 143 22.18 -1.29 38.45
N THR A 144 21.68 -2.49 38.74
CA THR A 144 22.12 -3.33 39.85
C THR A 144 23.43 -4.08 39.57
N ASN A 145 23.73 -4.42 38.31
CA ASN A 145 24.86 -5.32 37.99
C ASN A 145 25.85 -4.80 36.95
N GLY A 146 25.60 -3.65 36.31
CA GLY A 146 26.57 -3.02 35.37
C GLY A 146 26.91 -3.88 34.14
N THR A 147 26.20 -4.99 33.92
CA THR A 147 26.41 -5.91 32.80
C THR A 147 25.31 -5.72 31.77
N PHE A 148 25.72 -5.58 30.51
CA PHE A 148 24.81 -5.46 29.37
C PHE A 148 24.24 -6.85 29.04
N GLN A 149 23.01 -7.13 29.48
CA GLN A 149 22.28 -8.35 29.12
C GLN A 149 21.61 -8.14 27.76
N TYR A 150 21.98 -8.96 26.77
CA TYR A 150 21.17 -9.12 25.56
C TYR A 150 19.88 -9.84 25.96
N THR A 151 18.73 -9.20 25.77
CA THR A 151 17.44 -9.86 25.93
C THR A 151 17.33 -10.98 24.90
N ASN A 152 17.25 -12.22 25.39
CA ASN A 152 17.01 -13.39 24.56
C ASN A 152 15.66 -13.19 23.84
N PRO A 153 15.56 -13.37 22.51
CA PRO A 153 14.31 -13.16 21.75
C PRO A 153 13.10 -13.94 22.27
N GLU A 154 13.32 -14.98 23.08
CA GLU A 154 12.25 -15.73 23.76
C GLU A 154 11.50 -14.90 24.83
N ASP A 155 12.16 -13.90 25.44
CA ASP A 155 11.55 -13.06 26.47
C ASP A 155 10.72 -11.93 25.86
N GLU A 156 11.14 -11.34 24.74
CA GLU A 156 10.33 -10.34 24.01
C GLU A 156 9.01 -10.95 23.51
N ALA A 157 9.04 -12.19 23.03
CA ALA A 157 7.82 -12.91 22.63
C ALA A 157 6.86 -13.07 23.82
N ARG A 158 7.36 -13.23 25.05
CA ARG A 158 6.54 -13.31 26.27
C ARG A 158 5.87 -11.99 26.66
N TYR A 159 6.48 -10.85 26.37
CA TYR A 159 5.89 -9.53 26.65
C TYR A 159 4.81 -9.14 25.64
N LEU A 160 4.89 -9.66 24.41
CA LEU A 160 3.89 -9.46 23.37
C LEU A 160 2.66 -10.38 23.52
N MET A 161 2.71 -11.35 24.45
CA MET A 161 1.65 -12.33 24.72
C MET A 161 0.83 -12.03 26.00
N LYS A 162 0.91 -10.82 26.55
CA LYS A 162 0.00 -10.28 27.58
C LYS A 162 -0.79 -9.10 27.02
#